data_AF-W9G8X2-F1
#
_entry.id   AF-W9G8X2-F1
#
_cell.length_a   1.000
_cell.length_b   1.000
_cell.length_c   1.000
_cell.angle_alpha   90.00
_cell.angle_beta   90.00
_cell.angle_gamma   90.00
#
_symmetry.space_group_name_H-M   'P 1'
#
loop_
_entity.id
_entity.type
_entity.pdbx_description
1 polymer ?
#
loop_
_entity_poly.entity_id
_entity_poly.type
_entity_poly.pdbx_seq_one_letter_code
_entity_poly.pdbx_strand_id
1 'polypeptide(L)'
;PLRTGLANLFAGIDEYADVVDPLTSAERTPGAISNDLADIALALTHGLKHFAAGRQAEALWWWQFSYLSAWGDRASSALRVLQSVMSHLRLDADEEEVAEAEFDALHP
;
A
#
# COMPACT_ATOMS: atom_id res chain seq x y z
N PRO A 1 9.89 15.77 -2.60
CA PRO A 1 8.62 16.30 -3.18
C PRO A 1 7.48 15.26 -3.19
N LEU A 2 7.66 14.09 -3.83
CA LEU A 2 6.62 13.07 -3.94
C LEU A 2 6.10 12.59 -2.58
N ARG A 3 7.00 12.10 -1.72
CA ARG A 3 6.67 11.61 -0.36
C ARG A 3 5.86 12.63 0.44
N THR A 4 6.32 13.88 0.51
CA THR A 4 5.62 14.96 1.21
C THR A 4 4.23 15.23 0.61
N GLY A 5 4.10 15.22 -0.72
CA GLY A 5 2.80 15.40 -1.37
C GLY A 5 1.83 14.27 -1.04
N LEU A 6 2.31 13.02 -1.00
CA LEU A 6 1.51 11.86 -0.62
C LEU A 6 1.13 11.89 0.86
N ALA A 7 2.06 12.23 1.76
CA ALA A 7 1.76 12.36 3.19
C ALA A 7 0.67 13.41 3.45
N ASN A 8 0.70 14.53 2.70
CA ASN A 8 -0.36 15.54 2.76
C ASN A 8 -1.70 15.01 2.23
N LEU A 9 -1.69 14.21 1.16
CA LEU A 9 -2.90 13.60 0.61
C LEU A 9 -3.53 12.60 1.59
N PHE A 10 -2.71 11.82 2.28
CA PHE A 10 -3.15 10.82 3.25
C PHE A 10 -3.18 11.35 4.70
N ALA A 11 -3.27 12.67 4.89
CA ALA A 11 -3.28 13.26 6.23
C ALA A 11 -4.36 12.62 7.12
N GLY A 12 -3.94 12.08 8.28
CA GLY A 12 -4.82 11.38 9.23
C GLY A 12 -4.95 9.87 9.00
N ILE A 13 -4.51 9.34 7.85
CA ILE A 13 -4.62 7.91 7.49
C ILE A 13 -3.34 7.36 6.82
N ASP A 14 -2.23 8.09 6.88
CA ASP A 14 -0.98 7.72 6.22
C ASP A 14 -0.28 6.55 6.93
N GLU A 15 -0.34 6.50 8.25
CA GLU A 15 0.30 5.48 9.07
C GLU A 15 -0.57 4.23 9.22
N TYR A 16 0.08 3.07 9.23
CA TYR A 16 -0.58 1.79 9.45
C TYR A 16 0.31 0.85 10.26
N ALA A 17 -0.28 -0.20 10.84
CA ALA A 17 0.48 -1.26 11.50
C ALA A 17 0.84 -2.35 10.49
N ASP A 18 2.14 -2.58 10.30
CA ASP A 18 2.69 -3.65 9.47
C ASP A 18 3.21 -4.80 10.33
N VAL A 19 3.38 -5.98 9.74
CA VAL A 19 4.02 -7.14 10.38
C VAL A 19 5.45 -7.25 9.88
N VAL A 20 6.42 -7.38 10.79
CA VAL A 20 7.85 -7.40 10.45
C VAL A 20 8.22 -8.57 9.53
N ASP A 21 7.77 -9.79 9.84
CA ASP A 21 7.92 -10.95 8.98
C ASP A 21 6.77 -11.94 9.23
N PRO A 22 5.81 -12.09 8.30
CA PRO A 22 4.63 -12.92 8.51
C PRO A 22 4.93 -14.41 8.69
N LEU A 23 6.15 -14.88 8.39
CA LEU A 23 6.56 -16.27 8.54
C LEU A 23 7.36 -16.51 9.83
N THR A 24 8.21 -15.56 10.23
CA THR A 24 9.16 -15.75 11.34
C THR A 24 8.87 -14.89 12.57
N SER A 25 8.14 -13.78 12.44
CA SER A 25 7.83 -12.86 13.54
C SER A 25 6.52 -12.11 13.34
N ALA A 26 5.55 -12.36 14.23
CA ALA A 26 4.29 -11.61 14.29
C ALA A 26 4.43 -10.22 14.95
N GLU A 27 5.65 -9.72 15.16
CA GLU A 27 5.91 -8.39 15.67
C GLU A 27 5.34 -7.32 14.73
N ARG A 28 4.74 -6.29 15.31
CA ARG A 28 4.17 -5.18 14.55
C ARG A 28 5.13 -4.00 14.51
N THR A 29 5.25 -3.38 13.36
CA THR A 29 6.06 -2.18 13.12
C THR A 29 5.20 -1.11 12.45
N PRO A 30 5.44 0.19 12.69
CA PRO A 30 4.75 1.22 11.94
C PRO A 30 5.20 1.24 10.47
N GLY A 31 4.23 1.38 9.57
CA GLY A 31 4.42 1.67 8.15
C GLY A 31 3.72 2.96 7.74
N ALA A 32 4.04 3.49 6.56
CA ALA A 32 3.33 4.64 6.02
C ALA A 32 3.14 4.52 4.49
N ILE A 33 1.91 4.72 4.02
CA ILE A 33 1.54 4.58 2.59
C ILE A 33 2.39 5.53 1.73
N SER A 34 2.58 6.76 2.20
CA SER A 34 3.40 7.78 1.53
C SER A 34 4.87 7.36 1.39
N ASN A 35 5.42 6.66 2.39
CA ASN A 35 6.77 6.11 2.33
C ASN A 35 6.85 4.98 1.32
N ASP A 36 5.92 4.03 1.36
CA ASP A 36 5.92 2.86 0.49
C ASP A 36 5.81 3.26 -0.98
N LEU A 37 4.85 4.12 -1.32
CA LEU A 37 4.68 4.61 -2.69
C LEU A 37 5.90 5.42 -3.17
N ALA A 38 6.52 6.21 -2.30
CA ALA A 38 7.73 6.93 -2.65
C ALA A 38 8.94 6.01 -2.87
N ASP A 39 9.08 4.97 -2.05
CA ASP A 39 10.16 3.99 -2.13
C ASP A 39 9.99 3.10 -3.39
N ILE A 40 8.76 2.69 -3.71
CA ILE A 40 8.43 1.99 -4.96
C ILE A 40 8.78 2.87 -6.17
N ALA A 41 8.33 4.13 -6.18
CA ALA A 41 8.61 5.05 -7.27
C ALA A 41 10.13 5.26 -7.47
N LEU A 42 10.89 5.37 -6.37
CA LEU A 42 12.33 5.50 -6.40
C LEU A 42 13.00 4.26 -7.02
N ALA A 43 12.61 3.06 -6.59
CA ALA A 43 13.17 1.81 -7.10
C ALA A 43 12.88 1.62 -8.60
N LEU A 44 11.64 1.86 -9.03
CA LEU A 44 11.24 1.76 -10.43
C LEU A 44 11.99 2.79 -11.30
N THR A 45 12.13 4.03 -10.80
CA THR A 45 12.86 5.09 -11.49
C THR A 45 14.34 4.73 -11.66
N HIS A 46 14.93 4.00 -10.71
CA HIS A 46 16.32 3.56 -10.84
C HIS A 46 16.51 2.66 -12.06
N GLY A 47 15.73 1.57 -12.18
CA GLY A 47 15.80 0.72 -13.37
C GLY A 47 15.43 1.47 -14.66
N LEU A 48 14.47 2.41 -14.61
CA LEU A 48 14.10 3.23 -15.76
C LEU A 48 15.27 4.08 -16.29
N LYS A 49 16.14 4.61 -15.40
CA LYS A 49 17.35 5.34 -15.81
C LYS A 49 18.33 4.46 -16.59
N HIS A 50 18.51 3.21 -16.18
CA HIS A 50 19.36 2.26 -16.92
C HIS A 50 18.72 1.90 -18.27
N PHE A 51 17.42 1.67 -18.29
CA PHE A 51 16.68 1.36 -19.50
C PHE A 51 16.76 2.50 -20.53
N ALA A 52 16.52 3.74 -20.09
CA ALA A 52 16.60 4.94 -20.94
C ALA A 52 18.00 5.16 -21.54
N ALA A 53 19.04 4.64 -20.88
CA ALA A 53 20.41 4.67 -21.38
C ALA A 53 20.78 3.44 -22.26
N GLY A 54 19.79 2.65 -22.69
CA GLY A 54 19.99 1.46 -23.53
C GLY A 54 20.49 0.22 -22.79
N ARG A 55 20.67 0.28 -21.46
CA ARG A 55 21.21 -0.83 -20.64
C ARG A 55 20.09 -1.72 -20.12
N GLN A 56 19.42 -2.43 -21.03
CA GLN A 56 18.22 -3.21 -20.71
C GLN A 56 18.46 -4.33 -19.69
N ALA A 57 19.55 -5.11 -19.83
CA ALA A 57 19.86 -6.19 -18.89
C ALA A 57 20.08 -5.67 -17.46
N GLU A 58 20.73 -4.51 -17.32
CA GLU A 58 20.98 -3.88 -16.02
C GLU A 58 19.70 -3.29 -15.42
N ALA A 59 18.81 -2.73 -16.24
CA ALA A 59 17.49 -2.29 -15.80
C ALA A 59 16.66 -3.45 -15.25
N LEU A 60 16.60 -4.57 -15.99
CA LEU A 60 15.90 -5.79 -15.56
C LEU A 60 16.50 -6.33 -14.25
N TRP A 61 17.82 -6.33 -14.13
CA TRP A 61 18.50 -6.74 -12.92
C TRP A 61 18.11 -5.85 -11.73
N TRP A 62 18.17 -4.52 -11.87
CA TRP A 62 17.78 -3.59 -10.81
C TRP A 62 16.32 -3.77 -10.40
N TRP A 63 15.40 -3.89 -11.36
CA TRP A 63 13.99 -4.09 -11.04
C TRP A 63 13.75 -5.42 -10.32
N GLN A 64 14.33 -6.52 -10.79
CA GLN A 64 14.14 -7.84 -10.17
C GLN A 64 14.74 -7.90 -8.77
N PHE A 65 16.00 -7.48 -8.61
CA PHE A 65 16.67 -7.51 -7.32
C PHE A 65 15.92 -6.66 -6.30
N SER A 66 15.62 -5.40 -6.66
CA SER A 66 14.94 -4.50 -5.74
C SER A 66 13.49 -4.89 -5.47
N TYR A 67 12.83 -5.63 -6.36
CA TYR A 67 11.49 -6.16 -6.11
C TYR A 67 11.54 -7.17 -4.97
N LEU A 68 12.44 -8.13 -5.06
CA LEU A 68 12.60 -9.20 -4.08
C LEU A 68 13.18 -8.71 -2.75
N SER A 69 14.03 -7.68 -2.79
CA SER A 69 14.73 -7.19 -1.59
C SER A 69 14.06 -6.02 -0.90
N ALA A 70 13.11 -5.33 -1.54
CA ALA A 70 12.55 -4.08 -1.01
C ALA A 70 11.14 -3.74 -1.54
N TRP A 71 11.02 -3.26 -2.79
CA TRP A 71 9.79 -2.58 -3.23
C TRP A 71 8.61 -3.52 -3.48
N GLY A 72 8.84 -4.83 -3.66
CA GLY A 72 7.75 -5.81 -3.80
C GLY A 72 6.98 -6.02 -2.49
N ASP A 73 7.69 -6.04 -1.36
CA ASP A 73 7.09 -6.07 -0.03
C ASP A 73 6.27 -4.80 0.23
N ARG A 74 6.88 -3.63 0.00
CA ARG A 74 6.19 -2.33 0.13
C ARG A 74 4.97 -2.20 -0.79
N ALA A 75 5.04 -2.73 -2.01
CA ALA A 75 3.89 -2.75 -2.93
C ALA A 75 2.74 -3.60 -2.38
N SER A 76 3.05 -4.71 -1.71
CA SER A 76 2.06 -5.60 -1.11
C SER A 76 1.39 -4.95 0.11
N SER A 77 2.18 -4.34 1.00
CA SER A 77 1.66 -3.59 2.15
C SER A 77 0.80 -2.40 1.69
N ALA A 78 1.29 -1.57 0.77
CA ALA A 78 0.54 -0.44 0.25
C ALA A 78 -0.79 -0.86 -0.39
N LEU A 79 -0.81 -1.94 -1.19
CA LEU A 79 -2.04 -2.46 -1.79
C LEU A 79 -3.05 -2.88 -0.72
N ARG A 80 -2.59 -3.62 0.31
CA ARG A 80 -3.46 -4.08 1.40
C ARG A 80 -4.08 -2.91 2.16
N VAL A 81 -3.29 -1.88 2.46
CA VAL A 81 -3.77 -0.69 3.19
C VAL A 81 -4.78 0.07 2.34
N LEU A 82 -4.49 0.33 1.07
CA LEU A 82 -5.41 1.01 0.16
C LEU A 82 -6.73 0.24 -0.02
N GLN A 83 -6.68 -1.09 -0.09
CA GLN A 83 -7.88 -1.93 -0.10
C GLN A 83 -8.68 -1.76 1.19
N SER A 84 -8.04 -1.72 2.36
CA SER A 84 -8.72 -1.48 3.65
C SER A 84 -9.41 -0.12 3.67
N VAL A 85 -8.74 0.94 3.19
CA VAL A 85 -9.33 2.28 3.06
C VAL A 85 -10.57 2.24 2.17
N MET A 86 -10.47 1.61 1.00
CA MET A 86 -11.60 1.49 0.08
C MET A 86 -12.76 0.67 0.65
N SER A 87 -12.47 -0.36 1.43
CA SER A 87 -13.49 -1.15 2.14
C SER A 87 -14.21 -0.29 3.17
N HIS A 88 -13.49 0.43 4.02
CA HIS A 88 -14.09 1.35 4.99
C HIS A 88 -14.98 2.39 4.31
N LEU A 89 -14.48 3.02 3.24
CA LEU A 89 -15.26 4.02 2.49
C LEU A 89 -16.52 3.50 1.80
N ARG A 90 -16.61 2.19 1.54
CA ARG A 90 -17.70 1.62 0.72
C ARG A 90 -18.64 0.70 1.49
N LEU A 91 -18.16 0.10 2.57
CA LEU A 91 -18.84 -0.98 3.28
C LEU A 91 -19.16 -0.61 4.72
N ASP A 92 -18.52 0.42 5.28
CA ASP A 92 -18.92 0.91 6.60
C ASP A 92 -20.30 1.57 6.43
N ALA A 93 -21.31 0.96 7.04
CA ALA A 93 -22.65 1.51 7.20
C ALA A 93 -22.87 1.73 8.69
N ASP A 94 -23.62 2.77 9.04
CA ASP A 94 -23.92 3.05 10.43
C ASP A 94 -24.75 1.90 11.03
N GLU A 95 -24.53 1.58 12.32
CA GLU A 95 -25.24 0.47 12.98
C GLU A 95 -26.77 0.60 12.87
N GLU A 96 -27.28 1.84 12.80
CA GLU A 96 -28.69 2.15 12.60
C GLU A 96 -29.16 1.82 11.18
N GLU A 97 -28.39 2.18 10.14
CA GLU A 97 -28.70 1.82 8.74
C GLU A 97 -28.65 0.30 8.53
N VAL A 98 -27.68 -0.38 9.16
CA VAL A 98 -27.60 -1.85 9.13
C VAL A 98 -28.81 -2.48 9.83
N ALA A 99 -29.19 -1.97 11.00
CA ALA A 99 -30.34 -2.48 11.75
C ALA A 99 -31.68 -2.26 11.02
N GLU A 100 -31.85 -1.10 10.37
CA GLU A 100 -33.04 -0.80 9.56
C GLU A 100 -33.11 -1.73 8.33
N ALA A 101 -32.01 -1.92 7.61
CA ALA A 101 -31.94 -2.84 6.48
C ALA A 101 -32.21 -4.31 6.89
N GLU A 102 -31.68 -4.75 8.04
CA GLU A 102 -31.97 -6.07 8.60
C GLU A 102 -33.45 -6.22 8.97
N PHE A 103 -34.05 -5.19 9.58
CA PHE A 103 -35.48 -5.19 9.93
C PHE A 103 -36.35 -5.33 8.68
N ASP A 104 -36.12 -4.53 7.65
CA ASP A 104 -36.85 -4.55 6.39
C ASP A 104 -36.71 -5.90 5.66
N ALA A 105 -35.51 -6.48 5.65
CA ALA A 105 -35.26 -7.78 5.00
C ALA A 105 -36.01 -8.94 5.68
N LEU A 106 -36.25 -8.84 6.99
CA LEU A 106 -36.95 -9.86 7.78
C LEU A 106 -38.48 -9.64 7.82
N HIS A 107 -38.97 -8.46 7.42
CA HIS A 107 -40.40 -8.09 7.44
C HIS A 107 -40.86 -7.45 6.10
N PRO A 108 -40.90 -8.22 5.01
CA PRO A 108 -41.26 -7.73 3.66
C PRO A 108 -42.74 -7.34 3.49
#